data_AF-A0A9P7AXC4-F1
#
_entry.id   AF-A0A9P7AXC4-F1
#
_cell.length_a   1.000
_cell.length_b   1.000
_cell.length_c   1.000
_cell.angle_alpha   90.00
_cell.angle_beta   90.00
_cell.angle_gamma   90.00
#
_symmetry.space_group_name_H-M   'P 1'
#
loop_
_entity.id
_entity.type
_entity.pdbx_description
1 polymer ?
#
loop_
_entity_poly.entity_id
_entity_poly.type
_entity_poly.pdbx_seq_one_letter_code
_entity_poly.pdbx_strand_id
1 'polypeptide(L)'
;MEDEISAPAEPASSSASSSKPRNACILSNFSYSNAPADQLPPVSELMSAKRKAPESPPSKSKRSANNPSFFNGRDGLGQYINNPKKYDPSVVVYFNDSFVAINDLYPKSSVHCLLLPRSANHTDLHPFDAFDDAEFLAAVRVEAQKLKVLVAKELQRKFGPVSKQDEAREAVLNGEVEAEELPEGRDWEKEVNVGVFGVSHA
;
A
#
# COMPACT_ATOMS: atom_id res chain seq x y z
N MET A 1 -46.90 -8.32 -47.25
CA MET A 1 -47.25 -8.21 -45.82
C MET A 1 -46.11 -8.82 -45.00
N GLU A 2 -44.85 -8.37 -45.04
CA GLU A 2 -44.25 -7.07 -45.40
C GLU A 2 -44.94 -5.86 -44.79
N ASP A 3 -44.26 -5.29 -43.79
CA ASP A 3 -44.26 -3.94 -43.21
C ASP A 3 -43.11 -4.05 -42.17
N GLU A 4 -41.85 -3.66 -42.38
CA GLU A 4 -41.23 -2.46 -42.97
C GLU A 4 -41.51 -1.14 -42.21
N ILE A 5 -40.71 -0.90 -41.16
CA ILE A 5 -40.47 0.43 -40.56
C ILE A 5 -38.97 0.46 -40.17
N SER A 6 -38.07 0.95 -41.01
CA SER A 6 -37.81 2.34 -41.39
C SER A 6 -37.09 3.16 -40.30
N ALA A 7 -35.77 3.33 -40.46
CA ALA A 7 -35.00 4.41 -39.84
C ALA A 7 -35.03 5.66 -40.73
N PRO A 8 -34.87 6.87 -40.17
CA PRO A 8 -33.86 7.77 -40.77
C PRO A 8 -33.13 8.74 -39.81
N ALA A 9 -31.83 8.91 -40.11
CA ALA A 9 -31.07 10.17 -40.21
C ALA A 9 -30.83 11.12 -38.99
N GLU A 10 -29.55 11.43 -38.76
CA GLU A 10 -29.06 12.72 -38.23
C GLU A 10 -29.26 13.85 -39.28
N PRO A 11 -29.12 15.16 -38.95
CA PRO A 11 -27.77 15.76 -38.98
C PRO A 11 -27.46 17.02 -38.10
N ALA A 12 -26.18 17.11 -37.71
CA ALA A 12 -25.27 18.29 -37.71
C ALA A 12 -25.49 19.59 -36.89
N SER A 13 -24.44 19.89 -36.07
CA SER A 13 -23.92 21.22 -35.67
C SER A 13 -24.81 22.12 -34.77
N SER A 14 -24.31 23.04 -33.92
CA SER A 14 -22.96 23.55 -33.59
C SER A 14 -22.88 23.83 -32.06
N SER A 15 -21.87 24.45 -31.41
CA SER A 15 -20.64 25.16 -31.81
C SER A 15 -19.61 25.20 -30.63
N ALA A 16 -18.40 25.73 -30.88
CA ALA A 16 -17.27 25.79 -29.95
C ALA A 16 -17.38 26.74 -28.74
N SER A 17 -16.71 26.40 -27.63
CA SER A 17 -15.84 27.34 -26.88
C SER A 17 -14.89 26.65 -25.88
N SER A 18 -13.64 26.47 -26.32
CA SER A 18 -12.41 26.90 -25.63
C SER A 18 -12.34 26.94 -24.08
N SER A 19 -11.62 25.98 -23.48
CA SER A 19 -10.53 26.30 -22.52
C SER A 19 -9.48 25.18 -22.48
N LYS A 20 -8.22 25.53 -22.17
CA LYS A 20 -7.04 24.67 -22.36
C LYS A 20 -6.78 23.75 -21.15
N PRO A 21 -6.18 22.55 -21.34
CA PRO A 21 -5.76 21.69 -20.24
C PRO A 21 -4.63 22.31 -19.43
N ARG A 22 -4.64 22.09 -18.10
CA ARG A 22 -3.52 22.37 -17.20
C ARG A 22 -3.09 21.09 -16.49
N ASN A 23 -1.79 20.98 -16.26
CA ASN A 23 -1.05 19.93 -15.52
C ASN A 23 -0.36 18.86 -16.36
N ALA A 24 0.40 19.30 -17.36
CA ALA A 24 1.64 18.60 -17.71
C ALA A 24 2.70 18.93 -16.64
N CYS A 25 2.97 17.99 -15.73
CA CYS A 25 4.12 18.08 -14.83
C CYS A 25 5.39 17.80 -15.65
N ILE A 26 5.91 18.85 -16.29
CA ILE A 26 7.12 18.79 -17.11
C ILE A 26 8.29 18.38 -16.22
N LEU A 27 9.01 17.33 -16.65
CA LEU A 27 10.32 16.96 -16.16
C LEU A 27 11.25 18.18 -16.26
N SER A 28 11.57 18.79 -15.12
CA SER A 28 12.47 19.94 -15.08
C SER A 28 13.90 19.48 -15.36
N ASN A 29 14.32 19.64 -16.62
CA ASN A 29 15.71 19.42 -17.02
C ASN A 29 16.65 20.23 -16.12
N PHE A 30 17.59 19.54 -15.49
CA PHE A 30 18.54 20.11 -14.56
C PHE A 30 19.65 20.85 -15.32
N SER A 31 19.41 22.11 -15.70
CA SER A 31 20.41 22.94 -16.35
C SER A 31 21.45 23.43 -15.34
N TYR A 32 22.60 22.77 -15.29
CA TYR A 32 23.79 23.28 -14.60
C TYR A 32 24.28 24.57 -15.30
N SER A 33 23.86 25.72 -14.80
CA SER A 33 24.49 26.99 -15.12
C SER A 33 25.86 27.05 -14.42
N ASN A 34 26.94 27.01 -15.20
CA ASN A 34 28.29 27.30 -14.70
C ASN A 34 28.33 28.71 -14.11
N ALA A 35 28.34 28.79 -12.78
CA ALA A 35 28.68 30.00 -12.03
C ALA A 35 30.15 29.89 -11.57
N PRO A 36 30.93 30.98 -11.62
CA PRO A 36 32.36 30.94 -11.29
C PRO A 36 32.58 30.58 -9.81
N ALA A 37 33.63 29.80 -9.56
CA ALA A 37 34.00 29.38 -8.23
C ALA A 37 34.58 30.55 -7.43
N ASP A 38 33.83 31.03 -6.44
CA ASP A 38 34.42 31.69 -5.28
C ASP A 38 33.52 31.53 -4.04
N GLN A 39 34.16 31.32 -2.88
CA GLN A 39 33.58 31.42 -1.52
C GLN A 39 32.43 30.45 -1.15
N LEU A 40 32.80 29.23 -0.76
CA LEU A 40 32.00 28.48 0.24
C LEU A 40 32.15 29.15 1.62
N PRO A 41 31.08 29.39 2.39
CA PRO A 41 31.19 29.97 3.71
C PRO A 41 31.88 29.00 4.70
N PRO A 42 32.72 29.49 5.62
CA PRO A 42 33.44 28.64 6.55
C PRO A 42 32.50 28.00 7.59
N VAL A 43 32.71 26.71 7.86
CA VAL A 43 31.91 25.87 8.78
C VAL A 43 31.82 26.43 10.22
N SER A 44 32.73 27.34 10.60
CA SER A 44 32.71 28.04 11.89
C SER A 44 31.44 28.85 12.14
N GLU A 45 30.74 29.33 11.10
CA GLU A 45 29.50 30.10 11.27
C GLU A 45 28.32 29.22 11.74
N LEU A 46 28.33 27.92 11.38
CA LEU A 46 27.32 26.93 11.76
C LEU A 46 27.31 26.61 13.27
N MET A 47 28.45 26.80 13.95
CA MET A 47 28.65 26.51 15.37
C MET A 47 28.44 27.74 16.28
N SER A 48 27.99 28.87 15.71
CA SER A 48 27.74 30.09 16.49
C SER A 48 26.49 29.95 17.37
N ALA A 49 26.62 30.26 18.66
CA ALA A 49 25.55 30.05 19.64
C ALA A 49 24.30 30.86 19.28
N LYS A 50 23.14 30.17 19.27
CA LYS A 50 21.84 30.75 18.91
C LYS A 50 21.52 31.97 19.78
N ARG A 51 21.45 33.15 19.16
CA ARG A 51 21.09 34.40 19.84
C ARG A 51 19.71 34.24 20.50
N LYS A 52 19.65 34.54 21.80
CA LYS A 52 18.39 34.57 22.58
C LYS A 52 17.51 35.69 22.03
N ALA A 53 16.32 35.37 21.55
CA ALA A 53 15.36 36.38 21.09
C ALA A 53 14.84 37.19 22.31
N PRO A 54 14.52 38.49 22.15
CA PRO A 54 13.91 39.28 23.21
C PRO A 54 12.54 38.72 23.61
N GLU A 55 12.27 38.79 24.90
CA GLU A 55 11.15 38.12 25.56
C GLU A 55 9.83 38.85 25.27
N SER A 56 8.98 38.25 24.43
CA SER A 56 7.61 38.72 24.21
C SER A 56 6.71 38.31 25.37
N PRO A 57 5.76 39.15 25.81
CA PRO A 57 4.91 38.85 26.96
C PRO A 57 4.06 37.58 26.72
N PRO A 58 3.73 36.81 27.78
CA PRO A 58 3.12 35.50 27.64
C PRO A 58 1.67 35.61 27.16
N SER A 59 1.49 35.62 25.83
CA SER A 59 0.22 35.30 25.21
C SER A 59 -0.21 33.91 25.67
N LYS A 60 -1.25 33.85 26.50
CA LYS A 60 -1.90 32.61 26.93
C LYS A 60 -2.67 32.03 25.74
N SER A 61 -1.97 31.53 24.73
CA SER A 61 -2.57 30.65 23.75
C SER A 61 -3.08 29.42 24.51
N LYS A 62 -4.41 29.30 24.57
CA LYS A 62 -5.05 28.06 25.00
C LYS A 62 -4.70 27.01 23.93
N ARG A 63 -3.55 26.35 24.08
CA ARG A 63 -3.26 25.12 23.34
C ARG A 63 -4.44 24.21 23.66
N SER A 64 -5.24 23.89 22.65
CA SER A 64 -6.37 22.98 22.83
C SER A 64 -5.82 21.65 23.31
N ALA A 65 -6.01 21.35 24.59
CA ALA A 65 -5.58 20.09 25.21
C ALA A 65 -6.48 18.91 24.80
N ASN A 66 -7.26 19.08 23.73
CA ASN A 66 -8.17 18.11 23.13
C ASN A 66 -7.62 17.62 21.78
N ASN A 67 -6.31 17.40 21.70
CA ASN A 67 -5.83 16.34 20.81
C ASN A 67 -5.80 15.09 21.69
N PRO A 68 -6.83 14.22 21.66
CA PRO A 68 -6.72 12.94 22.34
C PRO A 68 -5.49 12.24 21.75
N SER A 69 -4.69 11.60 22.60
CA SER A 69 -3.54 10.85 22.10
C SER A 69 -4.06 9.67 21.28
N PHE A 70 -4.19 9.86 19.96
CA PHE A 70 -4.52 8.78 19.02
C PHE A 70 -3.47 7.65 19.05
N PHE A 71 -2.31 7.93 19.65
CA PHE A 71 -1.30 6.95 20.05
C PHE A 71 -1.29 6.84 21.59
N ASN A 72 -2.27 6.12 22.12
CA ASN A 72 -2.24 5.71 23.53
C ASN A 72 -1.43 4.40 23.62
N GLY A 73 -0.10 4.53 23.57
CA GLY A 73 0.82 3.39 23.60
C GLY A 73 1.49 3.06 22.27
N ARG A 74 2.29 1.99 22.28
CA ARG A 74 3.20 1.57 21.18
C ARG A 74 2.46 0.80 20.06
N ASP A 75 1.13 0.78 20.10
CA ASP A 75 0.28 0.04 19.17
C ASP A 75 -0.13 0.92 17.97
N GLY A 76 0.70 0.89 16.93
CA GLY A 76 0.36 1.46 15.63
C GLY A 76 -0.50 0.54 14.75
N LEU A 77 -0.88 -0.65 15.21
CA LEU A 77 -1.63 -1.66 14.44
C LEU A 77 -3.13 -1.66 14.80
N GLY A 78 -3.48 -1.39 16.06
CA GLY A 78 -4.86 -1.28 16.53
C GLY A 78 -5.73 -0.30 15.73
N GLN A 79 -5.14 0.70 15.08
CA GLN A 79 -5.87 1.62 14.19
C GLN A 79 -6.54 0.89 13.00
N TYR A 80 -5.86 -0.10 12.41
CA TYR A 80 -6.36 -0.89 11.27
C TYR A 80 -7.43 -1.89 11.70
N ILE A 81 -7.30 -2.46 12.91
CA ILE A 81 -8.29 -3.36 13.52
C ILE A 81 -9.61 -2.63 13.80
N ASN A 82 -9.51 -1.42 14.36
CA ASN A 82 -10.66 -0.63 14.79
C ASN A 82 -11.46 -0.03 13.62
N ASN A 83 -10.80 0.46 12.57
CA ASN A 83 -11.46 1.13 11.45
C ASN A 83 -10.84 0.79 10.08
N PRO A 84 -10.85 -0.49 9.63
CA PRO A 84 -10.18 -0.88 8.38
C PRO A 84 -10.73 -0.13 7.15
N LYS A 85 -12.04 0.20 7.15
CA LYS A 85 -12.73 0.95 6.08
C LYS A 85 -12.24 2.38 5.85
N LYS A 86 -11.42 2.95 6.74
CA LYS A 86 -10.87 4.32 6.58
C LYS A 86 -9.57 4.37 5.77
N TYR A 87 -8.96 3.21 5.51
CA TYR A 87 -7.69 3.08 4.84
C TYR A 87 -7.88 2.73 3.36
N ASP A 88 -6.90 3.10 2.56
CA ASP A 88 -6.86 2.79 1.13
C ASP A 88 -6.64 1.29 0.88
N PRO A 89 -7.20 0.70 -0.20
CA PRO A 89 -6.95 -0.70 -0.56
C PRO A 89 -5.47 -1.08 -0.78
N SER A 90 -4.59 -0.10 -1.04
CA SER A 90 -3.13 -0.32 -1.07
C SER A 90 -2.53 -0.64 0.30
N VAL A 91 -3.21 -0.29 1.40
CA VAL A 91 -2.79 -0.57 2.78
C VAL A 91 -3.58 -1.73 3.37
N VAL A 92 -4.91 -1.75 3.22
CA VAL A 92 -5.78 -2.83 3.70
C VAL A 92 -6.21 -3.70 2.52
N VAL A 93 -5.64 -4.90 2.42
CA VAL A 93 -5.90 -5.84 1.33
C VAL A 93 -7.33 -6.38 1.42
N TYR A 94 -7.75 -6.81 2.61
CA TYR A 94 -9.13 -7.16 2.91
C TYR A 94 -9.38 -7.12 4.42
N PHE A 95 -10.66 -7.10 4.82
CA PHE A 95 -11.08 -7.27 6.21
C PHE A 95 -12.39 -8.04 6.26
N ASN A 96 -12.59 -8.76 7.36
CA ASN A 96 -13.87 -9.35 7.74
C ASN A 96 -14.16 -9.00 9.22
N ASP A 97 -15.16 -9.61 9.84
CA ASP A 97 -15.53 -9.28 11.22
C ASP A 97 -14.51 -9.77 12.25
N SER A 98 -13.72 -10.81 11.93
CA SER A 98 -12.76 -11.45 12.83
C SER A 98 -11.29 -11.06 12.57
N PHE A 99 -10.94 -10.65 11.35
CA PHE A 99 -9.56 -10.43 10.89
C PHE A 99 -9.43 -9.24 9.93
N VAL A 100 -8.24 -8.65 9.89
CA VAL A 100 -7.81 -7.66 8.89
C VAL A 100 -6.49 -8.12 8.27
N ALA A 101 -6.40 -8.13 6.94
CA ALA A 101 -5.14 -8.32 6.24
C ALA A 101 -4.62 -6.98 5.72
N ILE A 102 -3.41 -6.60 6.13
CA ILE A 102 -2.76 -5.35 5.71
C ILE A 102 -1.43 -5.62 5.02
N ASN A 103 -1.01 -4.70 4.16
CA ASN A 103 0.37 -4.62 3.69
C ASN A 103 1.24 -3.98 4.78
N ASP A 104 2.42 -4.54 5.03
CA ASP A 104 3.36 -3.96 5.98
C ASP A 104 3.97 -2.66 5.43
N LEU A 105 4.09 -1.65 6.30
CA LEU A 105 4.75 -0.38 6.00
C LEU A 105 6.28 -0.52 5.93
N TYR A 106 6.85 -1.53 6.60
CA TYR A 106 8.29 -1.80 6.65
C TYR A 106 8.63 -3.22 6.16
N PRO A 107 8.33 -3.54 4.88
CA PRO A 107 8.38 -4.90 4.37
C PRO A 107 9.80 -5.49 4.41
N LYS A 108 9.91 -6.71 4.94
CA LYS A 108 11.17 -7.50 5.01
C LYS A 108 11.41 -8.38 3.77
N SER A 109 10.48 -8.36 2.82
CA SER A 109 10.42 -9.17 1.61
C SER A 109 9.68 -8.40 0.50
N SER A 110 9.80 -8.82 -0.77
CA SER A 110 9.21 -8.11 -1.93
C SER A 110 7.68 -7.94 -1.87
N VAL A 111 7.00 -8.84 -1.14
CA VAL A 111 5.64 -8.66 -0.62
C VAL A 111 5.69 -9.10 0.84
N HIS A 112 5.15 -8.30 1.75
CA HIS A 112 5.04 -8.62 3.18
C HIS A 112 3.68 -8.11 3.67
N CYS A 113 2.87 -9.02 4.20
CA CYS A 113 1.51 -8.74 4.66
C CYS A 113 1.34 -9.26 6.09
N LEU A 114 0.53 -8.58 6.88
CA LEU A 114 0.21 -8.93 8.26
C LEU A 114 -1.26 -9.31 8.35
N LEU A 115 -1.56 -10.46 8.97
CA LEU A 115 -2.91 -10.89 9.32
C LEU A 115 -3.15 -10.57 10.80
N LEU A 116 -4.08 -9.67 11.08
CA LEU A 116 -4.36 -9.14 12.41
C LEU A 116 -5.73 -9.63 12.90
N PRO A 117 -5.82 -10.27 14.09
CA PRO A 117 -7.10 -10.60 14.69
C PRO A 117 -7.80 -9.35 15.24
N ARG A 118 -9.12 -9.27 15.07
CA ARG A 118 -9.98 -8.17 15.57
C ARG A 118 -10.64 -8.48 16.91
N SER A 119 -10.59 -9.73 17.35
CA SER A 119 -11.09 -10.17 18.65
C SER A 119 -10.20 -9.66 19.78
N ALA A 120 -10.74 -8.76 20.61
CA ALA A 120 -10.02 -8.16 21.73
C ALA A 120 -9.32 -9.18 22.65
N ASN A 121 -9.88 -10.37 22.81
CA ASN A 121 -9.30 -11.46 23.60
C ASN A 121 -7.98 -12.02 23.05
N HIS A 122 -7.68 -11.83 21.76
CA HIS A 122 -6.50 -12.40 21.08
C HIS A 122 -5.52 -11.34 20.54
N THR A 123 -5.94 -10.09 20.40
CA THR A 123 -5.09 -9.01 19.88
C THR A 123 -3.93 -8.66 20.83
N ASP A 124 -4.20 -8.65 22.13
CA ASP A 124 -3.20 -8.28 23.17
C ASP A 124 -2.44 -9.49 23.74
N LEU A 125 -2.82 -10.71 23.36
CA LEU A 125 -2.14 -11.93 23.81
C LEU A 125 -0.84 -12.17 23.04
N HIS A 126 0.11 -12.82 23.69
CA HIS A 126 1.27 -13.39 23.02
C HIS A 126 0.79 -14.49 22.06
N PRO A 127 1.32 -14.58 20.82
CA PRO A 127 0.72 -15.39 19.77
C PRO A 127 0.68 -16.89 20.05
N PHE A 128 1.59 -17.43 20.87
CA PHE A 128 1.54 -18.85 21.25
C PHE A 128 0.35 -19.11 22.18
N ASP A 129 0.18 -18.29 23.20
CA ASP A 129 -0.92 -18.31 24.16
C ASP A 129 -2.28 -18.10 23.46
N ALA A 130 -2.32 -17.23 22.45
CA ALA A 130 -3.51 -17.05 21.60
C ALA A 130 -3.84 -18.29 20.75
N PHE A 131 -2.85 -19.09 20.37
CA PHE A 131 -3.00 -20.30 19.57
C PHE A 131 -3.32 -21.57 20.39
N ASP A 132 -3.36 -21.48 21.72
CA ASP A 132 -3.90 -22.56 22.56
C ASP A 132 -5.43 -22.71 22.37
N ASP A 133 -6.13 -21.66 21.90
CA ASP A 133 -7.50 -21.79 21.40
C ASP A 133 -7.50 -22.45 20.00
N ALA A 134 -7.94 -23.70 19.96
CA ALA A 134 -8.04 -24.51 18.75
C ALA A 134 -9.03 -23.95 17.70
N GLU A 135 -10.10 -23.28 18.11
CA GLU A 135 -11.08 -22.68 17.18
C GLU A 135 -10.47 -21.44 16.52
N PHE A 136 -9.84 -20.56 17.30
CA PHE A 136 -9.11 -19.41 16.80
C PHE A 136 -7.95 -19.83 15.86
N LEU A 137 -7.13 -20.80 16.27
CA LEU A 137 -6.05 -21.35 15.45
C LEU A 137 -6.57 -21.91 14.12
N ALA A 138 -7.70 -22.63 14.11
CA ALA A 138 -8.32 -23.14 12.89
C ALA A 138 -8.77 -22.00 11.96
N ALA A 139 -9.43 -20.97 12.50
CA ALA A 139 -9.83 -19.79 11.74
C ALA A 139 -8.63 -19.02 11.17
N VAL A 140 -7.56 -18.83 11.95
CA VAL A 140 -6.30 -18.20 11.51
C VAL A 140 -5.66 -18.99 10.37
N ARG A 141 -5.64 -20.33 10.43
CA ARG A 141 -5.10 -21.16 9.32
C ARG A 141 -5.89 -20.99 8.02
N VAL A 142 -7.22 -20.93 8.10
CA VAL A 142 -8.09 -20.70 6.93
C VAL A 142 -7.85 -19.31 6.32
N GLU A 143 -7.80 -18.26 7.15
CA GLU A 143 -7.52 -16.90 6.66
C GLU A 143 -6.09 -16.73 6.15
N ALA A 144 -5.10 -17.35 6.79
CA ALA A 144 -3.73 -17.34 6.32
C ALA A 144 -3.55 -18.05 4.96
N GLN A 145 -4.30 -19.12 4.69
CA GLN A 145 -4.35 -19.74 3.37
C GLN A 145 -4.96 -18.81 2.31
N LYS A 146 -6.08 -18.13 2.62
CA LYS A 146 -6.67 -17.12 1.71
C LYS A 146 -5.69 -16.00 1.40
N LEU A 147 -5.05 -15.44 2.42
CA LEU A 147 -4.05 -14.38 2.27
C LEU A 147 -2.83 -14.87 1.47
N LYS A 148 -2.39 -16.13 1.67
CA LYS A 148 -1.30 -16.73 0.90
C LYS A 148 -1.57 -16.73 -0.61
N VAL A 149 -2.78 -17.09 -1.04
CA VAL A 149 -3.20 -17.04 -2.47
C VAL A 149 -3.14 -15.60 -3.01
N LEU A 150 -3.57 -14.61 -2.23
CA LEU A 150 -3.52 -13.19 -2.63
C LEU A 150 -2.08 -12.69 -2.76
N VAL A 151 -1.21 -13.04 -1.81
CA VAL A 151 0.22 -12.69 -1.84
C VAL A 151 0.93 -13.35 -3.03
N ALA A 152 0.60 -14.60 -3.35
CA ALA A 152 1.13 -15.29 -4.53
C ALA A 152 0.74 -14.59 -5.84
N LYS A 153 -0.52 -14.14 -5.96
CA LYS A 153 -0.98 -13.33 -7.11
C LYS A 153 -0.27 -11.98 -7.20
N GLU A 154 0.01 -11.33 -6.07
CA GLU A 154 0.80 -10.09 -6.04
C GLU A 154 2.28 -10.32 -6.41
N LEU A 155 2.86 -11.48 -6.07
CA LEU A 155 4.19 -11.86 -6.55
C LEU A 155 4.18 -12.11 -8.06
N GLN A 156 3.20 -12.85 -8.59
CA GLN A 156 3.01 -13.06 -10.03
C GLN A 156 2.86 -11.71 -10.77
N ARG A 157 2.02 -10.81 -10.27
CA ARG A 157 1.81 -9.47 -10.85
C ARG A 157 3.09 -8.63 -10.87
N LYS A 158 3.99 -8.80 -9.90
CA LYS A 158 5.27 -8.06 -9.82
C LYS A 158 6.41 -8.70 -10.64
N PHE A 159 6.45 -10.03 -10.74
CA PHE A 159 7.62 -10.76 -11.22
C PHE A 159 7.34 -11.74 -12.38
N GLY A 160 6.08 -12.02 -12.72
CA GLY A 160 5.67 -12.82 -13.89
C GLY A 160 6.35 -12.36 -15.18
N PRO A 161 6.22 -11.08 -15.57
CA PRO A 161 6.83 -10.55 -16.80
C PRO A 161 8.37 -10.61 -16.88
N VAL A 162 9.06 -10.91 -15.77
CA VAL A 162 10.53 -11.06 -15.72
C VAL A 162 10.97 -12.47 -15.30
N SER A 163 10.02 -13.39 -15.13
CA SER A 163 10.27 -14.76 -14.69
C SER A 163 10.46 -15.68 -15.88
N LYS A 164 11.67 -16.22 -16.05
CA LYS A 164 11.98 -17.26 -17.06
C LYS A 164 11.11 -18.52 -16.95
N GLN A 165 10.48 -18.75 -15.79
CA GLN A 165 9.57 -19.89 -15.57
C GLN A 165 8.11 -19.57 -15.96
N ASP A 166 7.74 -18.28 -16.03
CA ASP A 166 6.41 -17.84 -16.49
C ASP A 166 6.46 -17.29 -17.94
N GLU A 167 7.66 -17.12 -18.53
CA GLU A 167 7.92 -16.54 -19.86
C GLU A 167 7.03 -17.15 -20.97
N ALA A 168 6.91 -18.47 -21.03
CA ALA A 168 6.05 -19.14 -22.03
C ALA A 168 4.55 -18.83 -21.83
N ARG A 169 4.12 -18.61 -20.58
CA ARG A 169 2.74 -18.26 -20.23
C ARG A 169 2.43 -16.80 -20.50
N GLU A 170 3.36 -15.91 -20.14
CA GLU A 170 3.26 -14.47 -20.42
C GLU A 170 3.30 -14.20 -21.94
N ALA A 171 4.11 -14.93 -22.72
CA ALA A 171 4.11 -14.82 -24.19
C ALA A 171 2.75 -15.16 -24.82
N VAL A 172 2.04 -16.17 -24.30
CA VAL A 172 0.68 -16.51 -24.74
C VAL A 172 -0.33 -15.45 -24.27
N LEU A 173 -0.24 -14.97 -23.02
CA LEU A 173 -1.12 -13.93 -22.48
C LEU A 173 -0.96 -12.57 -23.17
N ASN A 174 0.25 -12.25 -23.65
CA ASN A 174 0.56 -11.04 -24.41
C ASN A 174 0.24 -11.17 -25.91
N GLY A 175 -0.12 -12.37 -26.39
CA GLY A 175 -0.42 -12.62 -27.81
C GLY A 175 0.82 -12.68 -28.72
N GLU A 176 2.01 -12.91 -28.16
CA GLU A 176 3.23 -13.15 -28.94
C GLU A 176 3.26 -14.55 -29.55
N VAL A 177 2.60 -15.51 -28.89
CA VAL A 177 2.47 -16.91 -29.31
C VAL A 177 1.00 -17.33 -29.16
N GLU A 178 0.37 -17.80 -30.23
CA GLU A 178 -0.94 -18.45 -30.13
C GLU A 178 -0.77 -19.90 -29.65
N ALA A 179 -1.50 -20.28 -28.60
CA ALA A 179 -1.55 -21.64 -28.06
C ALA A 179 -3.00 -22.02 -27.72
N GLU A 180 -3.39 -23.25 -28.02
CA GLU A 180 -4.76 -23.75 -27.74
C GLU A 180 -5.03 -23.94 -26.24
N GLU A 181 -3.98 -24.20 -25.46
CA GLU A 181 -4.05 -24.36 -24.00
C GLU A 181 -2.99 -23.48 -23.32
N LEU A 182 -3.36 -22.87 -22.19
CA LEU A 182 -2.51 -21.93 -21.48
C LEU A 182 -1.46 -22.70 -20.67
N PRO A 183 -0.14 -22.54 -20.93
CA PRO A 183 0.87 -23.40 -20.33
C PRO A 183 0.93 -23.25 -18.80
N GLU A 184 1.33 -24.34 -18.14
CA GLU A 184 1.53 -24.38 -16.70
C GLU A 184 2.58 -23.32 -16.30
N GLY A 185 2.15 -22.39 -15.47
CA GLY A 185 2.99 -21.30 -14.98
C GLY A 185 3.79 -21.69 -13.74
N ARG A 186 4.51 -20.72 -13.20
CA ARG A 186 5.24 -20.87 -11.94
C ARG A 186 4.29 -21.00 -10.74
N ASP A 187 4.57 -21.93 -9.83
CA ASP A 187 3.85 -22.08 -8.56
C ASP A 187 4.23 -20.98 -7.55
N TRP A 188 3.74 -19.76 -7.75
CA TRP A 188 4.02 -18.60 -6.90
C TRP A 188 3.67 -18.81 -5.41
N GLU A 189 2.71 -19.70 -5.10
CA GLU A 189 2.38 -20.07 -3.72
C GLU A 189 3.52 -20.82 -2.98
N LYS A 190 4.45 -21.46 -3.70
CA LYS A 190 5.59 -22.14 -3.05
C LYS A 190 6.64 -21.16 -2.51
N GLU A 191 6.62 -19.90 -2.94
CA GLU A 191 7.51 -18.84 -2.46
C GLU A 191 6.96 -18.09 -1.24
N VAL A 192 5.67 -18.26 -0.91
CA VAL A 192 5.02 -17.55 0.19
C VAL A 192 5.10 -18.36 1.48
N ASN A 193 5.96 -17.90 2.38
CA ASN A 193 6.06 -18.38 3.75
C ASN A 193 5.03 -17.68 4.65
N VAL A 194 4.40 -18.45 5.53
CA VAL A 194 3.51 -17.98 6.58
C VAL A 194 4.09 -18.42 7.92
N GLY A 195 4.14 -17.50 8.88
CA GLY A 195 4.64 -17.77 10.22
C GLY A 195 4.32 -16.62 11.16
N VAL A 196 4.64 -16.80 12.43
CA VAL A 196 4.43 -15.79 13.46
C VAL A 196 5.74 -15.52 14.18
N PHE A 197 5.97 -14.27 14.56
CA PHE A 197 7.19 -13.86 15.22
C PHE A 197 7.14 -14.25 16.70
N GLY A 198 7.95 -15.23 17.09
CA GLY A 198 8.11 -15.62 18.48
C GLY A 198 9.16 -14.77 19.19
N VAL A 199 8.78 -14.18 20.32
CA VAL A 199 9.72 -13.53 21.25
C VAL A 199 9.70 -14.34 22.53
N SER A 200 10.56 -15.35 22.61
CA SER A 200 10.72 -16.15 23.83
C SER A 200 11.21 -15.24 24.97
N HIS A 201 10.32 -14.94 25.92
CA HIS A 201 10.72 -14.40 27.21
C HIS A 201 11.39 -15.53 28.00
N ALA A 202 12.68 -15.35 28.28
CA ALA A 202 13.50 -16.20 29.14
C ALA A 202 13.63 -15.58 30.54
#